data_AF-A0A3D4PJ25-F1
#
_entry.id   AF-A0A3D4PJ25-F1
#
_cell.length_a   1.000
_cell.length_b   1.000
_cell.length_c   1.000
_cell.angle_alpha   90.00
_cell.angle_beta   90.00
_cell.angle_gamma   90.00
#
_symmetry.space_group_name_H-M   'P 1'
#
loop_
_entity.id
_entity.type
_entity.pdbx_description
1 polymer ?
#
loop_
_entity_poly.entity_id
_entity_poly.type
_entity_poly.pdbx_seq_one_letter_code
_entity_poly.pdbx_strand_id
1 'polypeptide(L)' 'EAHMIYNFSLAPLLLHALLAGTSKHLKTWLMSMPPAPVGCTYLNFTASHDGIGMRPAEGLV' A
#
# COMPACT_ATOMS: atom_id res chain seq x y z
N GLU A 1 8.46 -13.25 14.92
CA GLU A 1 7.80 -12.55 13.81
C GLU A 1 7.00 -11.37 14.34
N ALA A 2 6.61 -10.42 13.48
CA ALA A 2 5.83 -9.23 13.86
C ALA A 2 4.33 -9.47 13.66
N HIS A 3 3.51 -9.15 14.66
CA HIS A 3 2.04 -9.25 14.57
C HIS A 3 1.41 -8.19 13.65
N MET A 4 2.16 -7.12 13.34
CA MET A 4 1.69 -6.03 12.51
C MET A 4 2.82 -5.54 11.62
N ILE A 5 2.51 -5.36 10.33
CA ILE A 5 3.47 -4.84 9.35
C ILE A 5 2.89 -3.63 8.60
N TYR A 6 3.71 -2.61 8.38
CA TYR A 6 3.32 -1.42 7.63
C TYR A 6 3.06 -1.75 6.17
N ASN A 7 1.92 -1.32 5.65
CA ASN A 7 1.59 -1.45 4.24
C ASN A 7 2.06 -0.23 3.44
N PHE A 8 3.37 -0.16 3.18
CA PHE A 8 4.00 1.03 2.58
C PHE A 8 3.56 1.33 1.14
N SER A 9 3.06 0.35 0.38
CA SER A 9 2.62 0.56 -1.00
C SER A 9 1.27 1.29 -1.09
N LEU A 10 0.47 1.30 -0.01
CA LEU A 10 -0.86 1.90 -0.02
C LEU A 10 -0.82 3.41 -0.27
N ALA A 11 -0.01 4.15 0.48
CA ALA A 11 0.08 5.60 0.40
C ALA A 11 0.45 6.13 -1.01
N PRO A 12 1.55 5.66 -1.66
CA PRO A 12 1.90 6.14 -3.00
C PRO A 12 0.89 5.72 -4.08
N LEU A 13 0.29 4.52 -3.99
CA LEU A 13 -0.72 4.09 -4.96
C LEU A 13 -2.04 4.85 -4.82
N LEU A 14 -2.42 5.21 -3.59
CA LEU A 14 -3.58 6.06 -3.33
C LEU A 14 -3.34 7.47 -3.88
N LEU A 15 -2.18 8.05 -3.63
CA LEU A 15 -1.80 9.35 -4.18
C LEU A 15 -1.82 9.33 -5.72
N HIS A 16 -1.23 8.32 -6.34
CA HIS A 16 -1.28 8.14 -7.79
C HIS A 16 -2.72 8.06 -8.30
N ALA A 17 -3.60 7.31 -7.63
CA ALA A 17 -4.99 7.17 -8.04
C ALA A 17 -5.76 8.50 -8.01
N LEU A 18 -5.51 9.33 -6.99
CA LEU A 18 -6.11 10.67 -6.88
C LEU A 18 -5.60 11.60 -7.98
N LEU A 19 -4.30 11.61 -8.25
CA LEU A 19 -3.68 12.47 -9.27
C LEU A 19 -4.04 12.06 -10.69
N ALA A 20 -4.13 10.75 -10.97
CA ALA A 20 -4.46 10.22 -12.28
C ALA A 20 -5.98 10.14 -12.54
N GLY A 21 -6.81 10.35 -11.51
CA GLY A 21 -8.27 10.20 -11.61
C GLY A 21 -8.72 8.76 -11.86
N THR A 22 -7.89 7.75 -11.57
CA THR A 22 -8.18 6.34 -11.82
C THR A 22 -7.56 5.42 -10.77
N SER A 23 -8.31 4.44 -10.30
CA SER A 23 -7.86 3.45 -9.31
C SER A 23 -7.27 2.18 -9.92
N LYS A 24 -6.98 2.15 -11.24
CA LYS A 24 -6.53 0.94 -11.96
C LYS A 24 -5.38 0.21 -11.24
N HIS A 25 -4.30 0.92 -10.93
CA HIS A 25 -3.12 0.34 -10.27
C HIS A 25 -3.39 -0.03 -8.81
N LEU A 26 -4.04 0.87 -8.05
CA LEU A 26 -4.44 0.64 -6.66
C LEU A 26 -5.31 -0.62 -6.52
N LYS A 27 -6.33 -0.76 -7.38
CA LYS A 27 -7.22 -1.93 -7.40
C LYS A 27 -6.46 -3.19 -7.76
N THR A 28 -5.63 -3.16 -8.79
CA THR A 28 -4.86 -4.34 -9.22
C THR A 28 -3.96 -4.85 -8.10
N TRP A 29 -3.26 -3.94 -7.43
CA TRP A 29 -2.41 -4.28 -6.29
C TRP A 29 -3.20 -4.77 -5.07
N LEU A 30 -4.31 -4.11 -4.69
CA LEU A 30 -5.15 -4.58 -3.57
C LEU A 30 -5.65 -6.01 -3.78
N MET A 31 -5.98 -6.37 -5.03
CA MET A 31 -6.45 -7.70 -5.37
C MET A 31 -5.35 -8.76 -5.45
N SER A 32 -4.06 -8.35 -5.52
CA SER A 32 -2.93 -9.28 -5.54
C SER A 32 -2.34 -9.53 -4.14
N MET A 33 -2.74 -8.76 -3.13
CA MET A 33 -2.24 -8.94 -1.77
C MET A 33 -2.68 -10.29 -1.18
N PRO A 34 -1.74 -11.07 -0.60
CA PRO A 34 -2.12 -12.27 0.13
C PRO A 34 -2.85 -11.91 1.43
N PRO A 35 -3.70 -12.80 1.96
CA PRO A 35 -4.25 -12.62 3.29
C PRO A 35 -3.13 -12.59 4.34
N ALA A 36 -3.30 -11.78 5.38
CA ALA A 36 -2.37 -11.79 6.51
C ALA A 36 -2.37 -13.17 7.19
N PRO A 37 -1.21 -13.66 7.67
CA PRO A 37 -1.16 -14.88 8.49
C PRO A 37 -2.07 -14.79 9.71
N VAL A 38 -2.49 -15.95 10.25
CA VAL A 38 -3.34 -15.99 11.44
C VAL A 38 -2.66 -15.26 12.60
N GLY A 39 -3.38 -14.33 13.22
CA GLY A 39 -2.86 -13.50 14.31
C GLY A 39 -1.98 -12.32 13.88
N CYS A 40 -1.84 -12.09 12.56
CA CYS A 40 -1.11 -10.96 11.99
C CYS A 40 -2.03 -9.99 11.24
N THR A 41 -1.60 -8.74 11.06
CA THR A 41 -2.35 -7.73 10.30
C THR A 41 -1.45 -6.78 9.51
N TYR A 42 -2.01 -6.21 8.44
CA TYR A 42 -1.42 -5.07 7.73
C TYR A 42 -1.88 -3.76 8.39
N LEU A 43 -0.93 -2.92 8.76
CA LEU A 43 -1.20 -1.54 9.13
C LEU A 43 -1.30 -0.69 7.86
N ASN A 44 -2.52 -0.35 7.49
CA ASN A 44 -2.81 0.58 6.41
C ASN A 44 -2.71 2.03 6.92
N PHE A 45 -1.97 2.86 6.20
CA PHE A 45 -1.78 4.27 6.53
C PHE A 45 -1.62 5.09 5.24
N THR A 46 -1.93 6.38 5.32
CA THR A 46 -1.92 7.30 4.16
C THR A 46 -0.75 8.28 4.19
N ALA A 47 -0.15 8.50 5.36
CA ALA A 47 1.05 9.31 5.54
C ALA A 47 1.79 8.89 6.83
N SER A 48 3.09 9.17 6.87
CA SER A 48 3.93 9.02 8.06
C SER A 48 4.68 10.33 8.33
N HIS A 49 5.39 10.41 9.46
CA HIS A 49 6.26 11.56 9.76
C HIS A 49 7.47 11.65 8.81
N ASP A 50 7.81 10.56 8.13
CA ASP A 50 8.85 10.49 7.09
C ASP A 50 8.32 10.84 5.69
N GLY A 51 7.02 11.17 5.57
CA GLY A 51 6.35 11.40 4.29
C GLY A 51 5.88 10.12 3.61
N ILE A 52 5.89 10.13 2.26
CA ILE A 52 5.45 9.01 1.39
C ILE A 52 6.67 8.41 0.70
N GLY A 53 7.01 7.17 1.07
CA GLY A 53 8.06 6.41 0.39
C GLY A 53 7.60 5.91 -0.98
N MET A 54 8.38 6.17 -2.03
CA MET A 54 8.03 5.79 -3.42
C MET A 54 8.53 4.40 -3.83
N ARG A 55 9.63 3.90 -3.23
CA ARG A 55 10.19 2.57 -3.57
C ARG A 55 9.19 1.41 -3.46
N PRO A 56 8.30 1.38 -2.45
CA PRO A 56 7.27 0.34 -2.34
C PRO A 56 6.26 0.29 -3.49
N ALA A 57 6.22 1.30 -4.37
CA ALA A 57 5.39 1.33 -5.58
C ALA A 57 6.13 0.86 -6.85
N GLU A 58 7.43 0.59 -6.79
CA GLU A 58 8.20 0.12 -7.94
C GLU A 58 7.62 -1.20 -8.50
N GLY A 59 7.33 -1.23 -9.80
CA GLY A 59 6.74 -2.39 -10.48
C GLY A 59 5.22 -2.56 -10.28
N LEU A 60 4.55 -1.65 -9.57
CA LEU A 60 3.08 -1.66 -9.37
C LEU A 60 2.35 -0.62 -10.24
N VAL A 61 3.09 0.33 -10.80
CA VAL A 61 2.62 1.39 -11.70
C VAL A 61 3.21 1.20 -13.09
#